data_AF-A0A378FQ45-F1
#
_entry.id   AF-A0A378FQ45-F1
#
_cell.length_a   1.000
_cell.length_b   1.000
_cell.length_c   1.000
_cell.angle_alpha   90.00
_cell.angle_beta   90.00
_cell.angle_gamma   90.00
#
_symmetry.space_group_name_H-M   'P 1'
#
loop_
_entity.id
_entity.type
_entity.pdbx_description
1 polymer ?
#
loop_
_entity_poly.entity_id
_entity_poly.type
_entity_poly.pdbx_seq_one_letter_code
_entity_poly.pdbx_strand_id
1 'polypeptide(L)'
;MGWRFAGRGGTYLAPAVSYIHVKAAEPHHEKFRAVPPDQAAERWLALLDNLPADAPRGIEFPLTGHDLTAVTRRYVNLLRED
;
A
#
# COMPACT_ATOMS: atom_id res chain seq x y z
N MET A 1 8.95 -8.37 -15.27
CA MET A 1 8.54 -8.05 -13.87
C MET A 1 7.09 -7.62 -13.90
N GLY A 2 6.17 -8.51 -13.49
CA GLY A 2 4.74 -8.21 -13.43
C GLY A 2 4.32 -7.95 -11.99
N TRP A 3 3.78 -6.77 -11.73
CA TRP A 3 3.19 -6.43 -10.43
C TRP A 3 1.93 -7.30 -10.24
N ARG A 4 1.96 -8.26 -9.32
CA ARG A 4 0.76 -9.02 -8.94
C ARG A 4 0.08 -8.26 -7.79
N PHE A 5 -1.11 -7.75 -8.05
CA PHE A 5 -1.98 -7.15 -7.03
C PHE A 5 -2.57 -8.28 -6.17
N ALA A 6 -2.30 -8.28 -4.87
CA ALA A 6 -2.98 -9.20 -3.95
C ALA A 6 -4.37 -8.64 -3.59
N GLY A 7 -5.36 -8.97 -4.41
CA GLY A 7 -6.78 -8.85 -4.05
C GLY A 7 -7.29 -10.17 -3.49
N ARG A 8 -7.54 -10.22 -2.17
CA ARG A 8 -7.90 -11.41 -1.36
C ARG A 8 -6.83 -12.52 -1.33
N GLY A 9 -6.39 -12.90 -0.12
CA GLY A 9 -5.50 -14.06 0.08
C GLY A 9 -4.23 -13.85 0.92
N GLY A 10 -4.12 -12.76 1.69
CA GLY A 10 -2.90 -12.43 2.46
C GLY A 10 -2.46 -13.50 3.48
N THR A 11 -3.41 -14.21 4.10
CA THR A 11 -3.14 -15.13 5.21
C THR A 11 -2.25 -16.32 4.84
N TYR A 12 -2.41 -16.89 3.64
CA TYR A 12 -1.60 -18.06 3.23
C TYR A 12 -0.14 -17.70 2.93
N LEU A 13 0.09 -16.46 2.50
CA LEU A 13 1.43 -15.98 2.14
C LEU A 13 2.11 -15.27 3.31
N ALA A 14 1.35 -14.86 4.33
CA ALA A 14 1.85 -14.09 5.47
C ALA A 14 3.15 -14.65 6.08
N PRO A 15 3.33 -15.97 6.31
CA PRO A 15 4.57 -16.49 6.89
C PRO A 15 5.85 -16.25 6.05
N ALA A 16 5.71 -15.96 4.76
CA ALA A 16 6.82 -15.71 3.84
C ALA A 16 7.00 -14.22 3.49
N VAL A 17 6.17 -13.33 4.03
CA VAL A 17 6.24 -11.90 3.74
C VAL A 17 7.32 -11.25 4.60
N SER A 18 8.35 -10.71 3.95
CA SER A 18 9.43 -9.95 4.60
C SER A 18 9.42 -8.45 4.29
N TYR A 19 8.57 -8.01 3.35
CA TYR A 19 8.44 -6.61 2.95
C TYR A 19 7.09 -6.36 2.27
N ILE A 20 6.47 -5.20 2.54
CA ILE A 20 5.13 -4.86 2.06
C ILE A 20 5.21 -3.57 1.23
N HIS A 21 4.76 -3.62 -0.02
CA HIS A 21 4.54 -2.41 -0.82
C HIS A 21 3.08 -1.97 -0.73
N VAL A 22 2.84 -0.73 -0.32
CA VAL A 22 1.49 -0.19 -0.19
C VAL A 22 1.20 0.74 -1.36
N LYS A 23 0.13 0.43 -2.11
CA LYS A 23 -0.44 1.27 -3.18
C LYS A 23 -1.88 0.87 -3.48
N ALA A 24 -2.73 1.84 -3.78
CA ALA A 24 -3.99 1.58 -4.43
C ALA A 24 -3.81 1.52 -5.95
N ALA A 25 -4.75 0.87 -6.63
CA ALA A 25 -4.74 0.76 -8.08
C ALA A 25 -6.11 1.06 -8.66
N GLU A 26 -6.14 1.93 -9.66
CA GLU A 26 -7.35 2.29 -10.41
C GLU A 26 -7.21 1.88 -11.88
N PRO A 27 -8.31 1.48 -12.54
CA PRO A 27 -8.34 1.32 -13.99
C PRO A 27 -7.89 2.61 -14.69
N HIS A 28 -7.04 2.48 -15.69
CA HIS A 28 -6.51 3.58 -16.48
C HIS A 28 -6.24 3.09 -17.91
N HIS A 29 -7.19 3.37 -18.81
CA HIS A 29 -7.26 2.77 -20.15
C HIS A 29 -7.24 1.24 -20.08
N GLU A 30 -6.34 0.59 -20.82
CA GLU A 30 -6.13 -0.86 -20.85
C GLU A 30 -5.24 -1.38 -19.70
N LYS A 31 -4.87 -0.51 -18.74
CA LYS A 31 -3.92 -0.82 -17.65
C LYS A 31 -4.48 -0.37 -16.30
N PHE A 32 -3.70 -0.61 -15.26
CA PHE A 32 -3.91 -0.02 -13.93
C PHE A 32 -2.81 1.00 -13.64
N ARG A 33 -3.15 2.03 -12.88
CA ARG A 33 -2.18 3.01 -12.35
C ARG A 33 -2.16 2.96 -10.83
N ALA A 34 -0.99 3.20 -10.24
CA ALA A 34 -0.88 3.37 -8.80
C ALA A 34 -1.44 4.74 -8.40
N VAL A 35 -2.29 4.76 -7.38
CA VAL A 35 -2.84 5.97 -6.78
C VAL A 35 -2.67 5.94 -5.27
N PRO A 36 -2.72 7.10 -4.59
CA PRO A 36 -2.76 7.16 -3.14
C PRO A 36 -3.91 6.31 -2.54
N PRO A 37 -3.68 5.60 -1.41
CA PRO A 37 -4.69 4.71 -0.82
C PRO A 37 -5.97 5.41 -0.36
N ASP A 38 -5.92 6.72 -0.07
CA ASP A 38 -7.07 7.56 0.29
C ASP A 38 -8.00 7.84 -0.90
N GLN A 39 -7.58 7.55 -2.12
CA GLN A 39 -8.43 7.59 -3.32
C GLN A 39 -9.15 6.26 -3.57
N ALA A 40 -8.80 5.20 -2.83
CA ALA A 40 -9.43 3.89 -2.92
C ALA A 40 -10.28 3.56 -1.68
N ALA A 41 -11.18 2.58 -1.82
CA ALA A 41 -12.02 2.11 -0.71
C ALA A 41 -11.18 1.67 0.51
N GLU A 42 -11.63 2.02 1.72
CA GLU A 42 -10.95 1.84 3.03
C GLU A 42 -10.56 0.39 3.40
N ARG A 43 -10.97 -0.59 2.60
CA ARG A 43 -10.74 -2.03 2.86
C ARG A 43 -9.27 -2.47 2.92
N TRP A 44 -8.33 -1.62 2.55
CA TRP A 44 -6.90 -1.99 2.45
C TRP A 44 -6.20 -2.03 3.80
N LEU A 45 -6.64 -1.24 4.79
CA LEU A 45 -6.12 -1.33 6.17
C LEU A 45 -6.36 -2.72 6.75
N ALA A 46 -7.58 -3.24 6.58
CA ALA A 46 -7.94 -4.61 6.98
C ALA A 46 -7.12 -5.70 6.26
N LEU A 47 -6.51 -5.41 5.10
CA LEU A 47 -5.59 -6.35 4.45
C LEU A 47 -4.21 -6.35 5.11
N LEU A 48 -3.75 -5.21 5.65
CA LEU A 48 -2.51 -5.15 6.41
C LEU A 48 -2.60 -5.94 7.71
N ASP A 49 -3.76 -5.97 8.35
CA ASP A 49 -4.01 -6.77 9.57
C ASP A 49 -3.80 -8.29 9.36
N ASN A 50 -3.78 -8.75 8.11
CA ASN A 50 -3.55 -10.16 7.74
C ASN A 50 -2.08 -10.46 7.36
N LEU A 51 -1.18 -9.49 7.48
CA LEU A 51 0.24 -9.61 7.14
C LEU A 51 1.10 -9.48 8.40
N PRO A 52 2.37 -9.92 8.38
CA PRO A 52 3.28 -9.74 9.51
C PRO A 52 3.41 -8.26 9.84
N ALA A 53 3.17 -7.92 11.11
CA ALA A 53 3.12 -6.53 11.54
C ALA A 53 4.51 -5.88 11.51
N ASP A 54 5.54 -6.69 11.80
CA ASP A 54 6.97 -6.35 11.83
C ASP A 54 7.63 -6.26 10.44
N ALA A 55 6.94 -6.68 9.37
CA ALA A 55 7.45 -6.54 8.03
C ALA A 55 7.50 -5.04 7.64
N PRO A 56 8.66 -4.51 7.18
CA PRO A 56 8.75 -3.12 6.79
C PRO A 56 7.78 -2.80 5.64
N ARG A 57 7.22 -1.58 5.68
CA ARG A 57 6.20 -1.11 4.75
C ARG A 57 6.74 0.04 3.90
N GLY A 58 6.70 -0.13 2.59
CA GLY A 58 7.10 0.86 1.60
C GLY A 58 5.91 1.59 0.98
N ILE A 59 6.03 2.91 0.83
CA ILE A 59 5.11 3.73 0.03
C ILE A 59 5.44 3.51 -1.45
N GLU A 60 4.45 3.09 -2.24
CA GLU A 60 4.66 2.84 -3.68
C GLU A 60 3.56 3.46 -4.57
N PHE A 61 3.20 4.70 -4.27
CA PHE A 61 2.26 5.52 -5.03
C PHE A 61 2.78 6.96 -5.15
N PRO A 62 2.26 7.78 -6.08
CA PRO A 62 2.72 9.15 -6.26
C PRO A 62 2.53 10.00 -4.99
N LEU A 63 3.63 10.55 -4.48
CA LEU A 63 3.59 11.60 -3.46
C LEU A 63 3.64 12.95 -4.18
N THR A 64 2.54 13.70 -4.10
CA THR A 64 2.38 14.98 -4.81
C THR A 64 1.86 16.04 -3.86
N GLY A 65 2.28 17.29 -4.08
CA GLY A 65 1.90 18.42 -3.23
C GLY A 65 3.02 19.46 -3.17
N HIS A 66 2.69 20.62 -2.62
CA HIS A 66 3.63 21.73 -2.47
C HIS A 66 4.71 21.45 -1.41
N ASP A 67 4.31 20.80 -0.31
CA ASP A 67 5.21 20.36 0.77
C ASP A 67 5.32 18.83 0.78
N LEU A 68 6.34 18.31 0.09
CA LEU A 68 6.59 16.87 0.03
C LEU A 68 6.97 16.28 1.39
N THR A 69 7.54 17.06 2.31
CA THR A 69 7.88 16.57 3.65
C THR A 69 6.60 16.33 4.46
N ALA A 70 5.66 17.28 4.44
CA ALA A 70 4.36 17.12 5.10
C ALA A 70 3.56 15.94 4.49
N VAL A 71 3.53 15.84 3.16
CA VAL A 71 2.85 14.76 2.44
C VAL A 71 3.46 13.40 2.80
N THR A 72 4.80 13.29 2.76
CA THR A 72 5.50 12.05 3.11
C THR A 72 5.25 11.68 4.58
N ARG A 73 5.34 12.65 5.50
CA ARG A 73 5.12 12.43 6.94
C ARG A 73 3.72 11.89 7.21
N ARG A 74 2.69 12.42 6.54
CA ARG A 74 1.31 11.92 6.64
C ARG A 74 1.24 10.42 6.34
N TYR A 75 1.80 9.99 5.20
CA TYR A 75 1.72 8.59 4.79
C TYR A 75 2.65 7.68 5.60
N VAL A 76 3.82 8.15 6.05
CA VAL A 76 4.66 7.40 6.98
C VAL A 76 3.91 7.14 8.29
N ASN A 77 3.27 8.16 8.85
CA ASN A 77 2.49 8.01 10.09
C ASN A 77 1.28 7.08 9.91
N LEU A 78 0.64 7.09 8.74
CA LEU A 78 -0.48 6.21 8.43
C LEU A 78 -0.05 4.73 8.32
N LEU A 79 1.15 4.47 7.80
CA LEU A 79 1.63 3.12 7.53
C LEU A 79 2.46 2.53 8.66
N ARG A 80 2.99 3.35 9.57
CA ARG A 80 3.73 2.87 10.72
C ARG A 80 2.85 1.93 11.56
N GLU A 81 3.44 0.86 12.06
CA GLU A 81 2.85 0.11 13.17
C GLU A 81 2.89 0.96 14.45
N ASP A 82 2.01 0.67 15.42
CA ASP A 82 2.07 1.28 16.75
C ASP A 82 3.11 0.59 17.65
#